data_AF-A0A291QIE9-F1
#
_entry.id   AF-A0A291QIE9-F1
#
_cell.length_a   1.000
_cell.length_b   1.000
_cell.length_c   1.000
_cell.angle_alpha   90.00
_cell.angle_beta   90.00
_cell.angle_gamma   90.00
#
_symmetry.space_group_name_H-M   'P 1'
#
loop_
_entity.id
_entity.type
_entity.pdbx_description
1 polymer ?
#
loop_
_entity_poly.entity_id
_entity_poly.type
_entity_poly.pdbx_seq_one_letter_code
_entity_poly.pdbx_strand_id
1 'polypeptide(L)'
;MIKKLGPYQVHSFADVFPLLQGEEMEDLVLDIKYHGLRDPILLNHDRTVLLDGRNRYLACESAGITPAFESLPEDHTESMILDLIVSKNVARRQLSAGQKAFLALEYEKAYTEEAKERQREGARRTAEQVSSQVTGATLLADQPEASEHPDDQTSRARAARTVGTSARSVQRAKTVAEYAPELVDKVRSGELALDQAEKRARQRLRELPEGPPSEKPSGVLLTLRTHDGREVPYNKPSGKSTFNNQVDGEGISWARWSWNPVTGCLHGCTYCYARGITQRFPQVNPVGFDPLFHHERLQAPANTRIPEEHRNDPTWHRVFVCSMADLYGRWVPEEWILEVHSVMTANPMWEYLLLTKFPMRYTKVDLPPTAWVGTSIDEQKRVRIAEDAFREIDGVKVKWLSIEPLREPLKFDDLSMFDWVVIGAQTETTQGAGEDCRLVPSFSPPFEWVVDLVAQARESGCRVHLKPNLVNGKPGMKLPNEYPIEDPEAAISPVAQEPNTWYQGL
;
A
#
# COMPACT_ATOMS: atom_id res chain seq x y z
N MET A 1 -0.54 -26.54 -6.39
CA MET A 1 -0.51 -27.93 -6.88
C MET A 1 -1.95 -28.45 -6.90
N ILE A 2 -2.42 -29.03 -8.00
CA ILE A 2 -3.76 -29.64 -8.08
C ILE A 2 -3.74 -30.90 -7.22
N LYS A 3 -4.51 -30.94 -6.12
CA LYS A 3 -4.64 -32.14 -5.31
C LYS A 3 -5.51 -33.16 -6.04
N LYS A 4 -5.05 -34.41 -6.02
CA LYS A 4 -5.80 -35.57 -6.53
C LYS A 4 -6.19 -36.49 -5.38
N LEU A 5 -7.35 -37.10 -5.49
CA LEU A 5 -7.81 -38.18 -4.63
C LEU A 5 -8.11 -39.39 -5.53
N GLY A 6 -7.24 -40.40 -5.46
CA GLY A 6 -7.23 -41.49 -6.44
C GLY A 6 -7.10 -40.97 -7.88
N PRO A 7 -8.01 -41.36 -8.80
CA PRO A 7 -7.99 -40.89 -10.19
C PRO A 7 -8.61 -39.49 -10.39
N TYR A 8 -9.26 -38.92 -9.37
CA TYR A 8 -10.05 -37.69 -9.51
C TYR A 8 -9.26 -36.44 -9.15
N GLN A 9 -9.43 -35.38 -9.93
CA GLN A 9 -8.97 -34.05 -9.56
C GLN A 9 -9.92 -33.47 -8.52
N VAL A 10 -9.41 -32.81 -7.49
CA VAL A 10 -10.27 -32.15 -6.51
C VAL A 10 -10.57 -30.74 -7.00
N HIS A 11 -11.85 -30.37 -7.01
CA HIS A 11 -12.25 -29.00 -7.31
C HIS A 11 -11.54 -28.03 -6.36
N SER A 12 -10.90 -26.99 -6.88
CA SER A 12 -10.11 -26.03 -6.09
C SER A 12 -10.91 -25.46 -4.91
N PHE A 13 -12.20 -25.19 -5.12
CA PHE A 13 -13.11 -24.70 -4.09
C PHE A 13 -13.54 -25.77 -3.08
N ALA A 14 -13.67 -27.02 -3.51
CA ALA A 14 -13.88 -28.12 -2.57
C ALA A 14 -12.66 -28.25 -1.66
N ASP A 15 -11.43 -28.06 -2.18
CA ASP A 15 -10.20 -28.18 -1.40
C ASP A 15 -10.05 -27.16 -0.26
N VAL A 16 -10.72 -26.00 -0.36
CA VAL A 16 -10.69 -24.95 0.67
C VAL A 16 -11.24 -25.45 2.01
N PHE A 17 -12.16 -26.42 2.00
CA PHE A 17 -12.68 -26.98 3.23
C PHE A 17 -11.69 -28.00 3.83
N PRO A 18 -11.40 -27.96 5.15
CA PRO A 18 -10.47 -28.90 5.78
C PRO A 18 -10.97 -30.35 5.71
N LEU A 19 -10.07 -31.33 5.72
CA LEU A 19 -10.43 -32.76 5.84
C LEU A 19 -10.72 -33.11 7.31
N LEU A 20 -11.52 -34.15 7.55
CA LEU A 20 -11.71 -34.71 8.89
C LEU A 20 -10.40 -35.36 9.36
N GLN A 21 -10.12 -35.27 10.66
CA GLN A 21 -8.93 -35.85 11.30
C GLN A 21 -9.31 -36.47 12.65
N GLY A 22 -8.51 -37.45 13.09
CA GLY A 22 -8.68 -38.10 14.40
C GLY A 22 -9.99 -38.89 14.51
N GLU A 23 -10.60 -38.84 15.70
CA GLU A 23 -11.78 -39.62 16.11
C GLU A 23 -12.97 -39.45 15.14
N GLU A 24 -13.22 -38.22 14.65
CA GLU A 24 -14.33 -37.95 13.71
C GLU A 24 -14.18 -38.69 12.37
N MET A 25 -12.93 -38.92 11.92
CA MET A 25 -12.67 -39.67 10.70
C MET A 25 -12.81 -41.18 10.94
N GLU A 26 -12.37 -41.66 12.11
CA GLU A 26 -12.49 -43.06 12.51
C GLU A 26 -13.95 -43.48 12.64
N ASP A 27 -14.79 -42.64 13.24
CA ASP A 27 -16.24 -42.85 13.34
C ASP A 27 -16.91 -42.94 11.95
N LEU A 28 -16.52 -42.06 11.02
CA LEU A 28 -17.04 -42.09 9.65
C LEU A 28 -16.62 -43.38 8.91
N VAL A 29 -15.40 -43.85 9.11
CA VAL A 29 -14.92 -45.12 8.55
C VAL A 29 -15.71 -46.29 9.10
N LEU A 30 -15.97 -46.31 10.41
CA LEU A 30 -16.77 -47.35 11.06
C LEU A 30 -18.22 -47.35 10.55
N ASP A 31 -18.87 -46.19 10.48
CA ASP A 31 -20.24 -46.06 9.97
C ASP A 31 -20.36 -46.61 8.54
N ILE A 32 -19.45 -46.21 7.65
CA ILE A 32 -19.42 -46.70 6.26
C ILE A 32 -19.15 -48.21 6.20
N LYS A 33 -18.32 -48.75 7.10
CA LYS A 33 -18.05 -50.19 7.15
C LYS A 33 -19.27 -51.00 7.58
N TYR A 34 -20.07 -50.51 8.52
CA TYR A 34 -21.26 -51.21 9.02
C TYR A 34 -22.52 -50.98 8.19
N HIS A 35 -22.65 -49.82 7.57
CA HIS A 35 -23.89 -49.39 6.91
C HIS A 35 -23.74 -49.13 5.42
N GLY A 36 -22.52 -49.17 4.88
CA GLY A 36 -22.23 -48.76 3.52
C GLY A 36 -22.30 -47.24 3.32
N LEU A 37 -21.90 -46.78 2.14
CA LEU A 37 -22.01 -45.38 1.78
C LEU A 37 -23.47 -45.04 1.43
N ARG A 38 -24.14 -44.24 2.26
CA ARG A 38 -25.55 -43.83 2.04
C ARG A 38 -25.69 -42.63 1.11
N ASP A 39 -24.86 -41.60 1.33
CA ASP A 39 -24.83 -40.42 0.47
C ASP A 39 -23.73 -40.60 -0.60
N PRO A 40 -24.04 -40.53 -1.91
CA PRO A 40 -23.04 -40.69 -2.97
C PRO A 40 -22.07 -39.50 -3.05
N ILE A 41 -20.86 -39.77 -3.56
CA ILE A 41 -19.82 -38.77 -3.82
C ILE A 41 -20.13 -38.05 -5.13
N LEU A 42 -20.06 -36.73 -5.13
CA LEU A 42 -20.49 -35.91 -6.27
C LEU A 42 -19.31 -35.55 -7.18
N LEU A 43 -19.47 -35.80 -8.48
CA LEU A 43 -18.52 -35.47 -9.53
C LEU A 43 -19.11 -34.45 -10.52
N ASN A 44 -18.24 -33.78 -11.28
CA ASN A 44 -18.65 -33.03 -12.47
C ASN A 44 -19.21 -33.95 -13.57
N HIS A 45 -19.78 -33.37 -14.64
CA HIS A 45 -20.42 -34.16 -15.71
C HIS A 45 -19.44 -35.16 -16.36
N ASP A 46 -18.18 -34.76 -16.51
CA ASP A 46 -17.12 -35.59 -17.12
C ASP A 46 -16.56 -36.67 -16.19
N ARG A 47 -17.00 -36.70 -14.92
CA ARG A 47 -16.51 -37.62 -13.88
C ARG A 47 -15.01 -37.53 -13.63
N THR A 48 -14.38 -36.40 -13.96
CA THR A 48 -12.95 -36.14 -13.80
C THR A 48 -12.63 -35.35 -12.54
N VAL A 49 -13.59 -34.55 -12.05
CA VAL A 49 -13.43 -33.63 -10.92
C VAL A 49 -14.39 -33.97 -9.79
N LEU A 50 -13.87 -34.14 -8.58
CA LEU A 50 -14.63 -34.36 -7.35
C LEU A 50 -15.08 -33.02 -6.77
N LEU A 51 -16.40 -32.85 -6.67
CA LEU A 51 -17.08 -31.63 -6.22
C LEU A 51 -17.44 -31.70 -4.73
N ASP A 52 -17.96 -32.83 -4.25
CA ASP A 52 -18.31 -33.04 -2.84
C ASP A 52 -18.11 -34.49 -2.41
N GLY A 53 -17.77 -34.71 -1.13
CA GLY A 53 -17.60 -36.05 -0.56
C GLY A 53 -16.16 -36.53 -0.37
N ARG A 54 -15.17 -35.63 -0.29
CA ARG A 54 -13.74 -35.99 -0.10
C ARG A 54 -13.48 -36.88 1.13
N ASN A 55 -14.09 -36.57 2.27
CA ASN A 55 -13.96 -37.39 3.48
C ASN A 55 -14.62 -38.76 3.31
N ARG A 56 -15.77 -38.82 2.61
CA ARG A 56 -16.47 -40.08 2.31
C ARG A 56 -15.64 -40.95 1.36
N TYR A 57 -14.99 -40.35 0.36
CA TYR A 57 -14.06 -41.05 -0.53
C TYR A 57 -12.93 -41.72 0.25
N LEU A 58 -12.22 -40.94 1.08
CA LEU A 58 -11.12 -41.45 1.92
C LEU A 58 -11.58 -42.50 2.94
N ALA A 59 -12.78 -42.32 3.50
CA ALA A 59 -13.34 -43.26 4.45
C ALA A 59 -13.77 -44.58 3.77
N CYS A 60 -14.32 -44.54 2.55
CA CYS A 60 -14.60 -45.73 1.75
C CYS A 60 -13.32 -46.49 1.40
N GLU A 61 -12.24 -45.79 1.01
CA GLU A 61 -10.94 -46.41 0.75
C GLU A 61 -10.40 -47.11 2.00
N SER A 62 -10.49 -46.45 3.17
CA SER A 62 -10.03 -47.00 4.45
C SER A 62 -10.90 -48.17 4.94
N ALA A 63 -12.21 -48.14 4.68
CA ALA A 63 -13.16 -49.19 5.06
C ALA A 63 -13.14 -50.40 4.10
N GLY A 64 -12.50 -50.29 2.92
CA GLY A 64 -12.52 -51.32 1.88
C GLY A 64 -13.87 -51.45 1.16
N ILE A 65 -14.67 -50.38 1.14
CA ILE A 65 -16.00 -50.34 0.51
C ILE A 65 -15.91 -49.59 -0.82
N THR A 66 -16.48 -50.15 -1.89
CA THR A 66 -16.53 -49.49 -3.20
C THR A 66 -17.38 -48.20 -3.10
N PRO A 67 -16.83 -47.01 -3.41
CA PRO A 67 -17.58 -45.77 -3.31
C PRO A 67 -18.68 -45.67 -4.39
N ALA A 68 -19.85 -45.17 -4.00
CA ALA A 68 -20.93 -44.80 -4.93
C ALA A 68 -20.77 -43.34 -5.38
N PHE A 69 -21.02 -43.08 -6.67
CA PHE A 69 -20.83 -41.77 -7.29
C PHE A 69 -22.10 -41.26 -7.98
N GLU A 70 -22.30 -39.96 -7.91
CA GLU A 70 -23.32 -39.20 -8.63
C GLU A 70 -22.62 -38.13 -9.48
N SER A 71 -23.12 -37.84 -10.67
CA SER A 71 -22.54 -36.85 -11.59
C SER A 71 -23.54 -35.75 -11.87
N LEU A 72 -23.08 -34.50 -11.85
CA LEU A 72 -23.93 -33.37 -12.21
C LEU A 72 -24.24 -33.38 -13.71
N PRO A 73 -25.41 -32.86 -14.12
CA PRO A 73 -25.72 -32.66 -15.53
C PRO A 73 -24.80 -31.62 -16.20
N GLU A 74 -24.68 -31.68 -17.53
CA GLU A 74 -23.79 -30.84 -18.34
C GLU A 74 -24.16 -29.34 -18.34
N ASP A 75 -25.42 -29.02 -18.04
CA ASP A 75 -25.94 -27.64 -18.00
C ASP A 75 -25.54 -26.84 -16.75
N HIS A 76 -24.86 -27.46 -15.79
CA HIS A 76 -24.44 -26.81 -14.57
C HIS A 76 -23.26 -25.87 -14.83
N THR A 77 -23.53 -24.57 -14.74
CA THR A 77 -22.48 -23.55 -14.79
C THR A 77 -21.56 -23.62 -13.57
N GLU A 78 -20.36 -23.05 -13.68
CA GLU A 78 -19.40 -22.95 -12.57
C GLU A 78 -20.05 -22.31 -11.33
N SER A 79 -20.90 -21.29 -11.50
CA SER A 79 -21.62 -20.66 -10.38
C SER A 79 -22.56 -21.65 -9.67
N MET A 80 -23.27 -22.51 -10.41
CA MET A 80 -24.17 -23.49 -9.82
C MET A 80 -23.41 -24.58 -9.08
N ILE A 81 -22.26 -25.00 -9.64
CA ILE A 81 -21.34 -25.94 -8.97
C ILE A 81 -20.84 -25.33 -7.65
N LEU A 82 -20.42 -24.06 -7.69
CA LEU A 82 -19.96 -23.33 -6.53
C LEU A 82 -21.04 -23.23 -5.45
N ASP A 83 -22.25 -22.81 -5.80
CA ASP A 83 -23.37 -22.68 -4.85
C ASP A 83 -23.75 -24.05 -4.24
N LEU A 84 -23.68 -25.12 -5.02
CA LEU A 84 -23.94 -26.48 -4.56
C LEU A 84 -22.88 -26.98 -3.57
N ILE A 85 -21.59 -26.74 -3.86
CA ILE A 85 -20.48 -27.10 -2.96
C ILE A 85 -20.68 -26.42 -1.60
N VAL A 86 -21.08 -25.15 -1.59
CA VAL A 86 -21.36 -24.37 -0.36
C VAL A 86 -22.54 -24.95 0.38
N SER A 87 -23.68 -25.11 -0.29
CA SER A 87 -24.90 -25.63 0.32
C SER A 87 -24.65 -26.96 1.03
N LYS A 88 -23.88 -27.86 0.40
CA LYS A 88 -23.52 -29.15 0.97
C LYS A 88 -22.50 -29.08 2.11
N ASN A 89 -21.62 -28.08 2.16
CA ASN A 89 -20.52 -28.00 3.13
C ASN A 89 -20.72 -26.99 4.27
N VAL A 90 -21.41 -25.87 4.05
CA VAL A 90 -21.59 -24.78 5.03
C VAL A 90 -22.66 -25.11 6.07
N ALA A 91 -23.72 -25.82 5.69
CA ALA A 91 -24.78 -26.23 6.63
C ALA A 91 -24.35 -27.41 7.55
N ARG A 92 -23.37 -28.22 7.10
CA ARG A 92 -22.95 -29.46 7.80
C ARG A 92 -21.73 -29.27 8.72
N ARG A 93 -21.13 -28.08 8.77
CA ARG A 93 -19.93 -27.81 9.58
C ARG A 93 -20.12 -26.56 10.42
N GLN A 94 -19.72 -26.62 11.70
CA GLN A 94 -19.65 -25.45 12.57
C GLN A 94 -18.44 -24.58 12.19
N LEU A 95 -18.48 -23.97 11.00
CA LEU A 95 -17.46 -23.01 10.59
C LEU A 95 -17.55 -21.76 11.46
N SER A 96 -16.41 -21.32 12.00
CA SER A 96 -16.32 -20.05 12.72
C SER A 96 -16.67 -18.88 11.80
N ALA A 97 -17.09 -17.75 12.40
CA ALA A 97 -17.38 -16.53 11.66
C ALA A 97 -16.19 -16.05 10.81
N GLY A 98 -14.95 -16.30 11.27
CA GLY A 98 -13.72 -15.98 10.55
C GLY A 98 -13.50 -16.84 9.30
N GLN A 99 -13.71 -18.16 9.42
CA GLN A 99 -13.62 -19.08 8.30
C GLN A 99 -14.67 -18.78 7.23
N LYS A 100 -15.92 -18.50 7.65
CA LYS A 100 -16.99 -18.06 6.74
C LYS A 100 -16.64 -16.77 5.99
N ALA A 101 -15.97 -15.83 6.65
CA ALA A 101 -15.56 -14.57 6.03
C ALA A 101 -14.47 -14.75 4.96
N PHE A 102 -13.47 -15.58 5.22
CA PHE A 102 -12.42 -15.89 4.23
C PHE A 102 -12.93 -16.74 3.08
N LEU A 103 -13.85 -17.66 3.34
CA LEU A 103 -14.52 -18.41 2.29
C LEU A 103 -15.32 -17.46 1.39
N ALA A 104 -16.12 -16.56 1.98
CA ALA A 104 -16.85 -15.53 1.23
C ALA A 104 -15.92 -14.58 0.44
N LEU A 105 -14.72 -14.28 0.92
CA LEU A 105 -13.74 -13.48 0.15
C LEU A 105 -13.30 -14.19 -1.14
N GLU A 106 -13.17 -15.51 -1.14
CA GLU A 106 -12.88 -16.27 -2.37
C GLU A 106 -14.08 -16.28 -3.33
N TYR A 107 -15.31 -16.36 -2.81
CA TYR A 107 -16.53 -16.20 -3.62
C TYR A 107 -16.62 -14.80 -4.26
N GLU A 108 -16.26 -13.75 -3.53
CA GLU A 108 -16.24 -12.38 -4.06
C GLU A 108 -15.34 -12.29 -5.30
N LYS A 109 -14.16 -12.92 -5.27
CA LYS A 109 -13.24 -12.96 -6.43
C LYS A 109 -13.88 -13.69 -7.61
N ALA A 110 -14.43 -14.88 -7.37
CA ALA A 110 -15.05 -15.70 -8.41
C ALA A 110 -16.23 -14.97 -9.10
N TYR A 111 -17.16 -14.41 -8.32
CA TYR A 111 -18.28 -13.64 -8.85
C TYR A 111 -17.85 -12.35 -9.56
N THR A 112 -16.73 -11.76 -9.15
CA THR A 112 -16.16 -10.58 -9.84
C THR A 112 -15.60 -10.95 -11.21
N GLU A 113 -14.90 -12.08 -11.34
CA GLU A 113 -14.41 -12.54 -12.64
C GLU A 113 -15.57 -12.93 -13.58
N GLU A 114 -16.58 -13.61 -13.07
CA GLU A 114 -17.80 -13.95 -13.83
C GLU A 114 -18.54 -12.68 -14.31
N ALA A 115 -18.65 -11.65 -13.46
CA ALA A 115 -19.27 -10.38 -13.85
C ALA A 115 -18.46 -9.66 -14.95
N LYS A 116 -17.12 -9.73 -14.90
CA LYS A 116 -16.26 -9.20 -15.97
C LYS A 116 -16.43 -9.97 -17.27
N GLU A 117 -16.57 -11.29 -17.22
CA GLU A 117 -16.82 -12.11 -18.41
C GLU A 117 -18.19 -11.81 -19.02
N ARG A 118 -19.25 -11.71 -18.22
CA ARG A 118 -20.58 -11.27 -18.70
C ARG A 118 -20.56 -9.88 -19.32
N GLN A 119 -19.79 -8.95 -18.76
CA GLN A 119 -19.59 -7.63 -19.35
C GLN A 119 -18.83 -7.68 -20.67
N ARG A 120 -17.79 -8.53 -20.77
CA ARG A 120 -17.03 -8.74 -22.02
C ARG A 120 -17.90 -9.37 -23.10
N GLU A 121 -18.72 -10.36 -22.75
CA GLU A 121 -19.63 -11.02 -23.69
C GLU A 121 -20.77 -10.09 -24.10
N GLY A 122 -21.33 -9.32 -23.17
CA GLY A 122 -22.31 -8.27 -23.46
C GLY A 122 -21.74 -7.20 -24.38
N ALA A 123 -20.53 -6.69 -24.10
CA ALA A 123 -19.83 -5.73 -24.96
C ALA A 123 -19.54 -6.32 -26.35
N ARG A 124 -19.23 -7.62 -26.44
CA ARG A 124 -19.02 -8.32 -27.70
C ARG A 124 -20.32 -8.49 -28.50
N ARG A 125 -21.43 -8.82 -27.85
CA ARG A 125 -22.77 -8.87 -28.48
C ARG A 125 -23.25 -7.49 -28.92
N THR A 126 -22.98 -6.45 -28.12
CA THR A 126 -23.26 -5.05 -28.52
C THR A 126 -22.38 -4.63 -29.69
N ALA A 127 -21.09 -5.01 -29.72
CA ALA A 127 -20.22 -4.77 -30.87
C ALA A 127 -20.68 -5.53 -32.14
N GLU A 128 -21.15 -6.77 -32.00
CA GLU A 128 -21.74 -7.56 -33.09
C GLU A 128 -23.09 -7.00 -33.57
N GLN A 129 -23.93 -6.46 -32.68
CA GLN A 129 -25.18 -5.76 -33.02
C GLN A 129 -24.94 -4.40 -33.68
N VAL A 130 -23.92 -3.65 -33.26
CA VAL A 130 -23.52 -2.39 -33.91
C VAL A 130 -22.91 -2.67 -35.29
N SER A 131 -22.27 -3.82 -35.48
CA SER A 131 -21.77 -4.27 -36.80
C SER A 131 -22.88 -4.75 -37.74
N SER A 132 -24.07 -5.11 -37.26
CA SER A 132 -25.18 -5.61 -38.08
C SER A 132 -26.22 -4.54 -38.47
N GLN A 133 -26.15 -3.33 -37.89
CA GLN A 133 -27.04 -2.20 -38.21
C GLN A 133 -26.65 -1.42 -39.48
N VAL A 134 -26.48 -2.12 -40.61
CA VAL A 134 -26.47 -1.50 -41.96
C VAL A 134 -27.61 -2.01 -42.87
N THR A 135 -28.45 -2.95 -42.44
CA THR A 135 -29.69 -3.25 -43.19
C THR A 135 -30.90 -3.27 -42.29
N GLY A 136 -31.82 -2.34 -42.54
CA GLY A 136 -32.91 -1.96 -41.65
C GLY A 136 -33.95 -3.03 -41.37
N ALA A 137 -34.29 -3.18 -40.10
CA ALA A 137 -35.62 -3.53 -39.59
C ALA A 137 -35.69 -3.19 -38.10
N THR A 138 -36.75 -2.49 -37.70
CA THR A 138 -37.08 -2.14 -36.33
C THR A 138 -37.48 -3.39 -35.55
N LEU A 139 -36.78 -3.70 -34.45
CA LEU A 139 -37.27 -4.63 -33.42
C LEU A 139 -37.01 -4.06 -32.04
N LEU A 140 -38.05 -4.08 -31.20
CA LEU A 140 -37.95 -3.86 -29.75
C LEU A 140 -37.00 -4.91 -29.17
N ALA A 141 -36.01 -4.48 -28.39
CA ALA A 141 -35.16 -5.37 -27.61
C ALA A 141 -35.69 -5.41 -26.17
N ASP A 142 -35.99 -6.62 -25.70
CA ASP A 142 -36.42 -6.94 -24.35
C ASP A 142 -35.47 -6.37 -23.30
N GLN A 143 -36.05 -5.82 -22.24
CA GLN A 143 -35.31 -5.43 -21.05
C GLN A 143 -34.71 -6.69 -20.42
N PRO A 144 -33.43 -6.70 -20.01
CA PRO A 144 -32.89 -7.79 -19.22
C PRO A 144 -33.68 -7.87 -17.91
N GLU A 145 -34.17 -9.07 -17.59
CA GLU A 145 -34.87 -9.34 -16.33
C GLU A 145 -34.03 -8.84 -15.15
N ALA A 146 -34.65 -7.97 -14.35
CA ALA A 146 -34.08 -7.50 -13.11
C ALA A 146 -33.87 -8.69 -12.16
N SER A 147 -32.69 -8.78 -11.55
CA SER A 147 -32.41 -9.73 -10.47
C SER A 147 -33.53 -9.69 -9.43
N GLU A 148 -34.11 -10.85 -9.11
CA GLU A 148 -35.31 -10.99 -8.26
C GLU A 148 -35.15 -10.46 -6.81
N HIS A 149 -33.96 -10.02 -6.41
CA HIS A 149 -33.66 -9.55 -5.05
C HIS A 149 -32.88 -8.22 -5.01
N PRO A 150 -33.42 -7.16 -4.35
CA PRO A 150 -32.84 -5.81 -4.30
C PRO A 150 -31.41 -5.69 -3.73
N ASP A 151 -30.96 -6.71 -2.98
CA ASP A 151 -29.70 -6.73 -2.21
C ASP A 151 -28.48 -7.29 -2.98
N ASP A 152 -28.65 -7.81 -4.20
CA ASP A 152 -27.56 -8.44 -5.00
C ASP A 152 -26.70 -7.44 -5.80
N GLN A 153 -26.69 -6.16 -5.43
CA GLN A 153 -26.01 -5.09 -6.18
C GLN A 153 -24.47 -5.18 -6.20
N THR A 154 -23.84 -6.08 -5.42
CA THR A 154 -22.38 -6.26 -5.43
C THR A 154 -21.95 -7.72 -5.27
N SER A 155 -20.88 -8.13 -5.96
CA SER A 155 -20.26 -9.47 -5.84
C SER A 155 -19.93 -9.85 -4.40
N ARG A 156 -19.58 -8.87 -3.56
CA ARG A 156 -19.31 -9.03 -2.13
C ARG A 156 -20.57 -9.36 -1.32
N ALA A 157 -21.70 -8.73 -1.62
CA ALA A 157 -22.98 -9.00 -0.94
C ALA A 157 -23.49 -10.41 -1.29
N ARG A 158 -23.42 -10.78 -2.57
CA ARG A 158 -23.72 -12.13 -3.06
C ARG A 158 -22.87 -13.17 -2.34
N ALA A 159 -21.55 -12.99 -2.33
CA ALA A 159 -20.60 -13.88 -1.65
C ALA A 159 -20.85 -14.02 -0.13
N ALA A 160 -21.19 -12.91 0.54
CA ALA A 160 -21.50 -12.95 1.96
C ALA A 160 -22.76 -13.77 2.25
N ARG A 161 -23.81 -13.60 1.45
CA ARG A 161 -25.06 -14.37 1.57
C ARG A 161 -24.84 -15.86 1.33
N THR A 162 -24.13 -16.21 0.25
CA THR A 162 -23.84 -17.60 -0.11
C THR A 162 -23.24 -18.38 1.07
N VAL A 163 -22.30 -17.78 1.79
CA VAL A 163 -21.59 -18.45 2.90
C VAL A 163 -22.25 -18.23 4.28
N GLY A 164 -23.34 -17.45 4.34
CA GLY A 164 -24.02 -17.12 5.60
C GLY A 164 -23.18 -16.22 6.52
N THR A 165 -22.53 -15.20 5.95
CA THR A 165 -21.76 -14.18 6.69
C THR A 165 -22.20 -12.77 6.29
N SER A 166 -21.62 -11.75 6.92
CA SER A 166 -21.91 -10.34 6.60
C SER A 166 -20.91 -9.80 5.57
N ALA A 167 -21.34 -8.89 4.69
CA ALA A 167 -20.45 -8.17 3.78
C ALA A 167 -19.34 -7.41 4.52
N ARG A 168 -19.62 -6.97 5.76
CA ARG A 168 -18.62 -6.37 6.66
C ARG A 168 -17.56 -7.39 7.05
N SER A 169 -17.92 -8.63 7.35
CA SER A 169 -16.97 -9.71 7.65
C SER A 169 -16.08 -10.02 6.45
N VAL A 170 -16.62 -10.03 5.24
CA VAL A 170 -15.83 -10.20 4.00
C VAL A 170 -14.82 -9.08 3.85
N GLN A 171 -15.23 -7.83 4.10
CA GLN A 171 -14.32 -6.69 4.08
C GLN A 171 -13.20 -6.81 5.13
N ARG A 172 -13.50 -7.31 6.33
CA ARG A 172 -12.49 -7.55 7.38
C ARG A 172 -11.48 -8.61 6.97
N ALA A 173 -11.95 -9.71 6.37
CA ALA A 173 -11.09 -10.75 5.82
C ALA A 173 -10.19 -10.21 4.69
N LYS A 174 -10.72 -9.34 3.84
CA LYS A 174 -9.94 -8.65 2.80
C LYS A 174 -8.82 -7.80 3.41
N THR A 175 -9.12 -7.00 4.43
CA THR A 175 -8.10 -6.21 5.15
C THR A 175 -7.01 -7.09 5.75
N VAL A 176 -7.36 -8.24 6.34
CA VAL A 176 -6.36 -9.18 6.86
C VAL A 176 -5.51 -9.78 5.74
N ALA A 177 -6.12 -10.20 4.62
CA ALA A 177 -5.38 -10.75 3.49
C ALA A 177 -4.38 -9.76 2.87
N GLU A 178 -4.72 -8.47 2.88
CA GLU A 178 -3.92 -7.41 2.26
C GLU A 178 -2.78 -6.91 3.18
N TYR A 179 -3.07 -6.72 4.48
CA TYR A 179 -2.13 -6.08 5.42
C TYR A 179 -1.50 -7.04 6.44
N ALA A 180 -1.97 -8.28 6.53
CA ALA A 180 -1.42 -9.33 7.40
C ALA A 180 -1.60 -10.75 6.79
N PRO A 181 -1.01 -11.02 5.61
CA PRO A 181 -1.20 -12.28 4.90
C PRO A 181 -0.74 -13.51 5.70
N GLU A 182 0.24 -13.37 6.57
CA GLU A 182 0.74 -14.45 7.42
C GLU A 182 -0.25 -14.91 8.51
N LEU A 183 -1.29 -14.11 8.78
CA LEU A 183 -2.36 -14.46 9.72
C LEU A 183 -3.52 -15.18 9.04
N VAL A 184 -3.59 -15.21 7.71
CA VAL A 184 -4.70 -15.79 6.94
C VAL A 184 -4.85 -17.28 7.25
N ASP A 185 -3.77 -18.04 7.22
CA ASP A 185 -3.81 -19.48 7.45
C ASP A 185 -4.25 -19.83 8.88
N LYS A 186 -3.85 -19.02 9.87
CA LYS A 186 -4.27 -19.16 11.27
C LYS A 186 -5.77 -18.89 11.47
N VAL A 187 -6.34 -17.95 10.72
CA VAL A 187 -7.79 -17.71 10.75
C VAL A 187 -8.54 -18.81 10.01
N ARG A 188 -7.97 -19.34 8.91
CA ARG A 188 -8.56 -20.47 8.16
C ARG A 188 -8.55 -21.77 8.95
N SER A 189 -7.51 -22.06 9.72
CA SER A 189 -7.44 -23.24 10.60
C SER A 189 -8.31 -23.08 11.86
N GLY A 190 -8.73 -21.86 12.19
CA GLY A 190 -9.51 -21.57 13.40
C GLY A 190 -8.64 -21.31 14.65
N GLU A 191 -7.32 -21.31 14.52
CA GLU A 191 -6.38 -20.98 15.60
C GLU A 191 -6.46 -19.51 16.04
N LEU A 192 -6.85 -18.61 15.13
CA LEU A 192 -6.94 -17.17 15.38
C LEU A 192 -8.30 -16.62 14.98
N ALA A 193 -8.92 -15.84 15.86
CA ALA A 193 -10.17 -15.16 15.55
C ALA A 193 -9.95 -13.98 14.57
N LEU A 194 -10.90 -13.79 13.65
CA LEU A 194 -10.82 -12.77 12.60
C LEU A 194 -10.69 -11.34 13.14
N ASP A 195 -11.27 -11.06 14.31
CA ASP A 195 -11.19 -9.76 14.96
C ASP A 195 -9.79 -9.43 15.49
N GLN A 196 -9.10 -10.42 16.05
CA GLN A 196 -7.71 -10.26 16.49
C GLN A 196 -6.78 -10.08 15.29
N ALA A 197 -7.00 -10.84 14.22
CA ALA A 197 -6.25 -10.69 12.97
C ALA A 197 -6.48 -9.30 12.34
N GLU A 198 -7.73 -8.83 12.29
CA GLU A 198 -8.06 -7.50 11.79
C GLU A 198 -7.42 -6.39 12.63
N LYS A 199 -7.42 -6.52 13.96
CA LYS A 199 -6.81 -5.52 14.83
C LYS A 199 -5.32 -5.33 14.52
N ARG A 200 -4.59 -6.43 14.30
CA ARG A 200 -3.18 -6.41 13.89
C ARG A 200 -2.99 -5.84 12.48
N ALA A 201 -3.85 -6.23 11.54
CA ALA A 201 -3.85 -5.69 10.17
C ALA A 201 -4.13 -4.17 10.15
N ARG A 202 -5.08 -3.69 10.96
CA ARG A 202 -5.40 -2.26 11.10
C ARG A 202 -4.33 -1.48 11.83
N GLN A 203 -3.67 -2.09 12.81
CA GLN A 203 -2.52 -1.46 13.47
C GLN A 203 -1.40 -1.22 12.46
N ARG A 204 -1.04 -2.25 11.68
CA ARG A 204 -0.08 -2.10 10.57
C ARG A 204 -0.53 -1.02 9.60
N LEU A 205 -1.80 -1.03 9.18
CA LEU A 205 -2.37 -0.01 8.29
C LEU A 205 -2.21 1.41 8.83
N ARG A 206 -2.36 1.62 10.15
CA ARG A 206 -2.16 2.94 10.81
C ARG A 206 -0.68 3.33 10.94
N GLU A 207 0.19 2.34 11.03
CA GLU A 207 1.64 2.53 11.06
C GLU A 207 2.20 2.76 9.64
N LEU A 208 1.38 2.60 8.59
CA LEU A 208 1.76 2.97 7.23
C LEU A 208 1.61 4.49 7.04
N PRO A 209 2.60 5.17 6.43
CA PRO A 209 2.37 6.53 5.93
C PRO A 209 1.22 6.50 4.93
N GLU A 210 0.24 7.40 5.09
CA GLU A 210 -0.90 7.49 4.19
C GLU A 210 -0.42 7.66 2.74
N GLY A 211 -0.81 6.71 1.88
CA GLY A 211 -0.63 6.85 0.45
C GLY A 211 -1.49 8.01 -0.08
N PRO A 212 -1.13 8.61 -1.23
CA PRO A 212 -1.97 9.65 -1.83
C PRO A 212 -3.41 9.11 -2.02
N PRO A 213 -4.44 9.94 -1.81
CA PRO A 213 -5.82 9.52 -1.98
C PRO A 213 -5.99 8.91 -3.37
N SER A 214 -6.64 7.74 -3.44
CA SER A 214 -6.92 7.08 -4.71
C SER A 214 -7.98 7.88 -5.47
N GLU A 215 -7.56 8.90 -6.21
CA GLU A 215 -8.43 9.66 -7.08
C GLU A 215 -8.99 8.73 -8.17
N LYS A 216 -10.31 8.77 -8.38
CA LYS A 216 -10.96 7.92 -9.38
C LYS A 216 -10.38 8.23 -10.77
N PRO A 217 -9.98 7.23 -11.58
CA PRO A 217 -9.40 7.47 -12.89
C PRO A 217 -10.43 8.19 -13.78
N SER A 218 -10.01 9.27 -14.45
CA SER A 218 -10.89 10.08 -15.30
C SER A 218 -11.29 9.42 -16.63
N GLY A 219 -10.78 8.21 -16.91
CA GLY A 219 -10.92 7.54 -18.20
C GLY A 219 -10.02 8.10 -19.30
N VAL A 220 -9.28 9.19 -19.05
CA VAL A 220 -8.30 9.78 -19.97
C VAL A 220 -6.92 9.19 -19.71
N LEU A 221 -6.31 8.62 -20.75
CA LEU A 221 -4.92 8.15 -20.72
C LEU A 221 -3.98 9.28 -21.16
N LEU A 222 -3.00 9.59 -20.32
CA LEU A 222 -1.86 10.43 -20.64
C LEU A 222 -0.68 9.56 -21.04
N THR A 223 0.24 10.14 -21.80
CA THR A 223 1.54 9.54 -22.07
C THR A 223 2.58 10.23 -21.20
N LEU A 224 3.05 9.53 -20.17
CA LEU A 224 4.19 9.97 -19.37
C LEU A 224 5.49 9.39 -19.93
N ARG A 225 6.63 9.93 -19.49
CA ARG A 225 7.95 9.45 -19.93
C ARG A 225 8.80 9.09 -18.74
N THR A 226 9.52 7.98 -18.86
CA THR A 226 10.58 7.59 -17.93
C THR A 226 11.89 8.29 -18.26
N HIS A 227 12.87 8.19 -17.36
CA HIS A 227 14.21 8.77 -17.53
C HIS A 227 14.95 8.33 -18.81
N ASP A 228 14.65 7.15 -19.35
CA ASP A 228 15.22 6.59 -20.59
C ASP A 228 14.37 6.92 -21.84
N GLY A 229 13.32 7.73 -21.68
CA GLY A 229 12.46 8.18 -22.77
C GLY A 229 11.35 7.21 -23.16
N ARG A 230 11.19 6.06 -22.48
CA ARG A 230 10.07 5.15 -22.72
C ARG A 230 8.74 5.81 -22.37
N GLU A 231 7.79 5.67 -23.28
CA GLU A 231 6.43 6.18 -23.12
C GLU A 231 5.58 5.21 -22.29
N VAL A 232 4.86 5.76 -21.31
CA VAL A 232 4.07 5.01 -20.33
C VAL A 232 2.64 5.51 -20.35
N PRO A 233 1.65 4.65 -20.67
CA PRO A 233 0.25 5.02 -20.53
C PRO A 233 -0.09 5.20 -19.05
N TYR A 234 -0.65 6.36 -18.71
CA TYR A 234 -0.96 6.74 -17.34
C TYR A 234 -2.40 7.23 -17.23
N ASN A 235 -3.17 6.66 -16.30
CA ASN A 235 -4.54 7.10 -16.06
C ASN A 235 -4.53 8.47 -15.38
N LYS A 236 -5.01 9.51 -16.07
CA LYS A 236 -5.11 10.84 -15.50
C LYS A 236 -6.09 10.82 -14.32
N PRO A 237 -5.71 11.33 -13.15
CA PRO A 237 -6.64 11.52 -12.05
C PRO A 237 -7.80 12.46 -12.43
N SER A 238 -8.98 12.26 -11.84
CA SER A 238 -10.13 13.14 -12.08
C SER A 238 -10.00 14.44 -11.28
N GLY A 239 -10.02 15.58 -11.97
CA GLY A 239 -9.96 16.91 -11.36
C GLY A 239 -8.74 17.74 -11.77
N LYS A 240 -8.59 18.89 -11.12
CA LYS A 240 -7.38 19.71 -11.25
C LYS A 240 -6.29 19.08 -10.37
N SER A 241 -5.08 18.97 -10.88
CA SER A 241 -3.94 18.57 -10.04
C SER A 241 -3.78 19.58 -8.92
N THR A 242 -3.69 19.10 -7.68
CA THR A 242 -3.42 19.88 -6.46
C THR A 242 -2.32 19.16 -5.67
N PHE A 243 -1.80 19.80 -4.62
CA PHE A 243 -0.85 19.15 -3.73
C PHE A 243 -1.50 18.04 -2.91
N ASN A 244 -0.68 17.06 -2.53
CA ASN A 244 -1.13 16.00 -1.63
C ASN A 244 -1.07 16.52 -0.19
N ASN A 245 -2.24 16.60 0.46
CA ASN A 245 -2.33 16.93 1.88
C ASN A 245 -1.66 15.83 2.70
N GLN A 246 -0.70 16.20 3.55
CA GLN A 246 -0.12 15.33 4.55
C GLN A 246 -1.04 15.39 5.78
N VAL A 247 -1.72 14.29 6.09
CA VAL A 247 -2.39 14.11 7.40
C VAL A 247 -1.30 14.05 8.48
N ASP A 248 -1.65 14.41 9.72
CA ASP A 248 -0.75 14.61 10.87
C ASP A 248 0.06 13.34 11.24
N GLY A 249 0.97 12.94 10.37
CA GLY A 249 1.86 11.80 10.49
C GLY A 249 3.29 12.23 10.76
N GLU A 250 4.04 11.40 11.48
CA GLU A 250 5.37 11.73 12.01
C GLU A 250 6.45 11.93 10.93
N GLY A 251 6.22 11.53 9.68
CA GLY A 251 7.26 11.46 8.65
C GLY A 251 7.70 12.80 8.04
N ILE A 252 6.77 13.75 7.88
CA ILE A 252 6.97 15.08 7.27
C ILE A 252 6.15 16.12 8.05
N SER A 253 6.28 16.14 9.38
CA SER A 253 5.46 17.02 10.25
C SER A 253 5.67 18.52 10.00
N TRP A 254 6.74 18.89 9.29
CA TRP A 254 7.11 20.27 9.00
C TRP A 254 6.59 20.81 7.66
N ALA A 255 5.85 20.03 6.87
CA ALA A 255 5.19 20.52 5.65
C ALA A 255 3.79 19.92 5.51
N ARG A 256 2.78 20.78 5.33
CA ARG A 256 1.39 20.33 5.15
C ARG A 256 1.16 19.65 3.82
N TRP A 257 1.96 19.99 2.81
CA TRP A 257 1.76 19.54 1.44
C TRP A 257 2.96 18.75 0.95
N SER A 258 2.72 17.80 0.05
CA SER A 258 3.77 17.27 -0.84
C SER A 258 3.40 17.44 -2.30
N TRP A 259 4.43 17.62 -3.12
CA TRP A 259 4.30 17.77 -4.57
C TRP A 259 5.34 16.91 -5.27
N ASN A 260 4.90 15.94 -6.07
CA ASN A 260 5.78 14.96 -6.71
C ASN A 260 5.69 15.06 -8.24
N PRO A 261 6.30 16.08 -8.87
CA PRO A 261 6.42 16.15 -10.33
C PRO A 261 7.32 15.03 -10.90
N VAL A 262 8.11 14.38 -10.04
CA VAL A 262 8.84 13.15 -10.34
C VAL A 262 8.45 12.10 -9.29
N THR A 263 8.32 10.85 -9.71
CA THR A 263 8.26 9.69 -8.80
C THR A 263 9.37 8.72 -9.14
N GLY A 264 9.96 8.05 -8.15
CA GLY A 264 11.03 7.08 -8.38
C GLY A 264 12.42 7.71 -8.46
N CYS A 265 13.46 6.88 -8.27
CA CYS A 265 14.85 7.33 -8.24
C CYS A 265 15.82 6.17 -8.52
N LEU A 266 17.01 6.46 -9.06
CA LEU A 266 18.03 5.45 -9.41
C LEU A 266 19.28 5.52 -8.52
N HIS A 267 19.13 5.99 -7.28
CA HIS A 267 20.26 6.04 -6.33
C HIS A 267 20.83 4.66 -5.98
N GLY A 268 20.06 3.58 -6.17
CA GLY A 268 20.50 2.23 -5.81
C GLY A 268 20.68 2.02 -4.30
N CYS A 269 20.02 2.80 -3.45
CA CYS A 269 20.18 2.70 -2.00
C CYS A 269 19.84 1.29 -1.49
N THR A 270 20.60 0.82 -0.51
CA THR A 270 20.31 -0.44 0.22
C THR A 270 19.07 -0.30 1.09
N TYR A 271 18.82 0.90 1.63
CA TYR A 271 17.61 1.33 2.35
C TYR A 271 16.86 2.43 1.58
N CYS A 272 15.54 2.31 1.39
CA CYS A 272 14.68 3.36 0.83
C CYS A 272 13.22 3.15 1.21
N TYR A 273 12.65 4.03 2.04
CA TYR A 273 11.22 3.95 2.42
C TYR A 273 10.30 4.13 1.20
N ALA A 274 10.65 5.07 0.30
CA ALA A 274 9.83 5.39 -0.87
C ALA A 274 9.68 4.19 -1.81
N ARG A 275 10.76 3.40 -1.99
CA ARG A 275 10.74 2.18 -2.81
C ARG A 275 9.72 1.15 -2.29
N GLY A 276 9.68 0.95 -0.96
CA GLY A 276 8.73 0.03 -0.34
C GLY A 276 7.27 0.48 -0.47
N ILE A 277 7.02 1.78 -0.38
CA ILE A 277 5.67 2.35 -0.59
C ILE A 277 5.23 2.21 -2.06
N THR A 278 6.11 2.53 -3.01
CA THR A 278 5.80 2.45 -4.45
C THR A 278 5.31 1.07 -4.88
N GLN A 279 5.89 0.00 -4.33
CA GLN A 279 5.48 -1.37 -4.62
C GLN A 279 4.04 -1.69 -4.19
N ARG A 280 3.49 -0.95 -3.23
CA ARG A 280 2.12 -1.15 -2.74
C ARG A 280 1.06 -0.52 -3.62
N PHE A 281 1.44 0.43 -4.49
CA PHE A 281 0.53 1.20 -5.33
C PHE A 281 0.92 1.11 -6.82
N PRO A 282 0.87 -0.09 -7.44
CA PRO A 282 1.28 -0.29 -8.83
C PRO A 282 0.44 0.50 -9.85
N GLN A 283 -0.82 0.79 -9.53
CA GLN A 283 -1.71 1.61 -10.36
C GLN A 283 -1.28 3.09 -10.41
N VAL A 284 -0.65 3.59 -9.36
CA VAL A 284 -0.11 4.97 -9.29
C VAL A 284 1.32 5.01 -9.82
N ASN A 285 2.05 3.91 -9.70
CA ASN A 285 3.45 3.76 -10.11
C ASN A 285 3.58 2.62 -11.15
N PRO A 286 3.10 2.82 -12.39
CA PRO A 286 2.99 1.76 -13.40
C PRO A 286 4.35 1.19 -13.84
N VAL A 287 5.45 1.89 -13.55
CA VAL A 287 6.83 1.47 -13.84
C VAL A 287 7.62 1.13 -12.58
N GLY A 288 6.93 0.88 -11.46
CA GLY A 288 7.58 0.65 -10.18
C GLY A 288 8.36 1.90 -9.73
N PHE A 289 9.61 1.71 -9.33
CA PHE A 289 10.46 2.79 -8.80
C PHE A 289 11.37 3.45 -9.83
N ASP A 290 11.20 3.11 -11.12
CA ASP A 290 11.84 3.84 -12.20
C ASP A 290 11.35 5.29 -12.23
N PRO A 291 12.24 6.27 -12.45
CA PRO A 291 11.84 7.67 -12.54
C PRO A 291 10.78 7.89 -13.63
N LEU A 292 9.67 8.53 -13.24
CA LEU A 292 8.56 8.88 -14.12
C LEU A 292 8.25 10.39 -13.96
N PHE A 293 8.11 11.09 -15.09
CA PHE A 293 7.89 12.54 -15.13
C PHE A 293 6.41 12.88 -15.33
N HIS A 294 5.86 13.67 -14.40
CA HIS A 294 4.43 13.94 -14.28
C HIS A 294 4.08 15.38 -14.69
N HIS A 295 3.95 15.62 -16.00
CA HIS A 295 3.64 16.96 -16.53
C HIS A 295 2.26 17.44 -16.08
N GLU A 296 1.33 16.51 -15.84
CA GLU A 296 -0.01 16.80 -15.35
C GLU A 296 -0.01 17.38 -13.93
N ARG A 297 1.07 17.15 -13.16
CA ARG A 297 1.23 17.64 -11.79
C ARG A 297 1.82 19.04 -11.72
N LEU A 298 2.32 19.59 -12.83
CA LEU A 298 2.96 20.92 -12.83
C LEU A 298 2.01 22.07 -12.48
N GLN A 299 0.69 21.87 -12.63
CA GLN A 299 -0.31 22.88 -12.28
C GLN A 299 -0.70 22.86 -10.79
N ALA A 300 -0.19 21.91 -9.99
CA ALA A 300 -0.56 21.76 -8.58
C ALA A 300 -0.31 23.03 -7.73
N PRO A 301 0.83 23.75 -7.87
CA PRO A 301 1.04 24.99 -7.13
C PRO A 301 0.01 26.08 -7.39
N ALA A 302 -0.41 26.25 -8.64
CA ALA A 302 -1.39 27.27 -9.03
C ALA A 302 -2.82 26.88 -8.63
N ASN A 303 -3.13 25.58 -8.58
CA ASN A 303 -4.47 25.07 -8.29
C ASN A 303 -4.74 24.88 -6.79
N THR A 304 -3.71 24.67 -5.98
CA THR A 304 -3.89 24.42 -4.54
C THR A 304 -4.32 25.70 -3.83
N ARG A 305 -5.20 25.55 -2.83
CA ARG A 305 -5.72 26.64 -2.01
C ARG A 305 -5.56 26.27 -0.54
N ILE A 306 -5.04 27.22 0.25
CA ILE A 306 -5.00 27.11 1.70
C ILE A 306 -6.40 27.46 2.24
N PRO A 307 -7.02 26.64 3.09
CA PRO A 307 -8.26 26.98 3.77
C PRO A 307 -8.13 28.28 4.58
N GLU A 308 -9.20 29.07 4.65
CA GLU A 308 -9.16 30.40 5.28
C GLU A 308 -8.69 30.35 6.74
N GLU A 309 -9.13 29.35 7.50
CA GLU A 309 -8.77 29.14 8.90
C GLU A 309 -7.27 28.89 9.13
N HIS A 310 -6.54 28.45 8.10
CA HIS A 310 -5.11 28.17 8.16
C HIS A 310 -4.26 29.19 7.38
N ARG A 311 -4.86 30.30 6.92
CA ARG A 311 -4.17 31.34 6.14
C ARG A 311 -2.89 31.84 6.82
N ASN A 312 -2.91 31.95 8.15
CA ASN A 312 -1.80 32.50 8.94
C ASN A 312 -0.88 31.42 9.53
N ASP A 313 -1.18 30.13 9.32
CA ASP A 313 -0.34 29.04 9.80
C ASP A 313 0.78 28.78 8.78
N PRO A 314 2.06 29.05 9.12
CA PRO A 314 3.17 28.88 8.19
C PRO A 314 3.36 27.43 7.71
N THR A 315 2.90 26.41 8.45
CA THR A 315 3.01 25.01 8.01
C THR A 315 2.16 24.74 6.77
N TRP A 316 1.03 25.44 6.62
CA TRP A 316 0.14 25.34 5.46
C TRP A 316 0.67 26.01 4.21
N HIS A 317 1.72 26.82 4.32
CA HIS A 317 2.44 27.39 3.17
C HIS A 317 3.61 26.51 2.72
N ARG A 318 3.97 25.46 3.49
CA ARG A 318 5.13 24.61 3.22
C ARG A 318 4.78 23.39 2.38
N VAL A 319 5.60 23.14 1.36
CA VAL A 319 5.40 22.07 0.36
C VAL A 319 6.68 21.26 0.21
N PHE A 320 6.67 19.97 0.56
CA PHE A 320 7.80 19.08 0.28
C PHE A 320 7.77 18.60 -1.17
N VAL A 321 8.73 19.06 -1.96
CA VAL A 321 8.91 18.67 -3.36
C VAL A 321 9.65 17.34 -3.44
N CYS A 322 9.09 16.40 -4.21
CA CYS A 322 9.65 15.07 -4.45
C CYS A 322 9.91 14.24 -3.18
N SER A 323 8.92 14.17 -2.27
CA SER A 323 8.96 13.27 -1.10
C SER A 323 9.08 11.78 -1.44
N MET A 324 8.98 11.40 -2.71
CA MET A 324 9.08 10.02 -3.19
C MET A 324 10.11 9.86 -4.34
N ALA A 325 10.97 10.86 -4.56
CA ALA A 325 11.92 10.90 -5.67
C ALA A 325 13.14 11.77 -5.31
N ASP A 326 14.05 11.95 -6.26
CA ASP A 326 15.09 12.99 -6.20
C ASP A 326 15.03 13.79 -7.50
N LEU A 327 14.54 15.04 -7.42
CA LEU A 327 14.38 15.93 -8.58
C LEU A 327 15.71 16.22 -9.27
N TYR A 328 16.81 16.20 -8.52
CA TYR A 328 18.14 16.55 -9.02
C TYR A 328 18.97 15.31 -9.34
N GLY A 329 18.35 14.13 -9.37
CA GLY A 329 18.94 12.88 -9.84
C GLY A 329 19.67 13.02 -11.17
N ARG A 330 20.82 12.35 -11.37
CA ARG A 330 21.54 12.39 -12.66
C ARG A 330 20.71 11.93 -13.86
N TRP A 331 19.65 11.16 -13.59
CA TRP A 331 18.68 10.67 -14.56
C TRP A 331 17.53 11.65 -14.85
N VAL A 332 17.46 12.77 -14.13
CA VAL A 332 16.45 13.82 -14.39
C VAL A 332 17.05 14.83 -15.37
N PRO A 333 16.45 14.99 -16.57
CA PRO A 333 16.92 15.95 -17.56
C PRO A 333 16.93 17.39 -17.04
N GLU A 334 17.87 18.20 -17.50
CA GLU A 334 18.03 19.58 -17.03
C GLU A 334 16.81 20.44 -17.35
N GLU A 335 16.24 20.25 -18.54
CA GLU A 335 15.01 20.91 -18.99
C GLU A 335 13.82 20.63 -18.06
N TRP A 336 13.73 19.42 -17.50
CA TRP A 336 12.66 19.06 -16.56
C TRP A 336 12.83 19.78 -15.22
N ILE A 337 14.06 19.89 -14.72
CA ILE A 337 14.35 20.63 -13.48
C ILE A 337 14.02 22.11 -13.67
N LEU A 338 14.45 22.70 -14.79
CA LEU A 338 14.15 24.10 -15.11
C LEU A 338 12.65 24.35 -15.22
N GLU A 339 11.89 23.44 -15.82
CA GLU A 339 10.43 23.54 -15.89
C GLU A 339 9.79 23.52 -14.49
N VAL A 340 10.19 22.58 -13.62
CA VAL A 340 9.70 22.52 -12.23
C VAL A 340 10.06 23.80 -11.46
N HIS A 341 11.27 24.32 -11.62
CA HIS A 341 11.70 25.58 -11.01
C HIS A 341 10.91 26.79 -11.52
N SER A 342 10.62 26.85 -12.82
CA SER A 342 9.80 27.93 -13.38
C SER A 342 8.42 27.98 -12.73
N VAL A 343 7.83 26.81 -12.44
CA VAL A 343 6.56 26.70 -11.73
C VAL A 343 6.69 27.18 -10.28
N MET A 344 7.77 26.80 -9.59
CA MET A 344 8.02 27.26 -8.21
C MET A 344 8.15 28.79 -8.13
N THR A 345 8.96 29.37 -9.00
CA THR A 345 9.18 30.83 -9.07
C THR A 345 7.90 31.58 -9.46
N ALA A 346 7.05 31.00 -10.31
CA ALA A 346 5.76 31.58 -10.68
C ALA A 346 4.70 31.53 -9.55
N ASN A 347 4.93 30.75 -8.48
CA ASN A 347 4.00 30.60 -7.36
C ASN A 347 4.68 30.91 -6.01
N PRO A 348 5.14 32.16 -5.79
CA PRO A 348 6.02 32.52 -4.68
C PRO A 348 5.33 32.53 -3.30
N MET A 349 4.02 32.30 -3.25
CA MET A 349 3.30 32.17 -1.98
C MET A 349 3.68 30.92 -1.19
N TRP A 350 4.25 29.91 -1.86
CA TRP A 350 4.65 28.66 -1.25
C TRP A 350 6.11 28.68 -0.78
N GLU A 351 6.37 27.99 0.33
CA GLU A 351 7.70 27.65 0.81
C GLU A 351 8.02 26.23 0.35
N TYR A 352 8.84 26.11 -0.69
CA TYR A 352 9.22 24.82 -1.25
C TYR A 352 10.39 24.21 -0.48
N LEU A 353 10.16 23.05 0.13
CA LEU A 353 11.20 22.26 0.76
C LEU A 353 11.79 21.33 -0.31
N LEU A 354 13.06 21.58 -0.63
CA LEU A 354 13.84 20.86 -1.62
C LEU A 354 14.86 19.97 -0.91
N LEU A 355 15.02 18.73 -1.36
CA LEU A 355 15.98 17.79 -0.79
C LEU A 355 16.59 16.91 -1.88
N THR A 356 17.91 16.72 -1.85
CA THR A 356 18.62 15.90 -2.84
C THR A 356 19.94 15.32 -2.33
N LYS A 357 20.41 14.24 -2.97
CA LYS A 357 21.79 13.75 -2.85
C LYS A 357 22.74 14.30 -3.94
N PHE A 358 22.26 15.21 -4.80
CA PHE A 358 23.03 15.89 -5.86
C PHE A 358 23.01 17.42 -5.71
N PRO A 359 23.49 17.97 -4.57
CA PRO A 359 23.29 19.38 -4.22
C PRO A 359 23.96 20.36 -5.19
N MET A 360 25.02 19.95 -5.89
CA MET A 360 25.68 20.78 -6.90
C MET A 360 24.75 21.18 -8.07
N ARG A 361 23.62 20.50 -8.28
CA ARG A 361 22.66 20.92 -9.32
C ARG A 361 21.82 22.13 -8.92
N TYR A 362 21.79 22.52 -7.63
CA TYR A 362 21.12 23.75 -7.20
C TYR A 362 21.76 25.01 -7.81
N THR A 363 23.06 24.98 -8.12
CA THR A 363 23.77 26.15 -8.69
C THR A 363 23.42 26.43 -10.16
N LYS A 364 22.62 25.56 -10.78
CA LYS A 364 22.20 25.66 -12.19
C LYS A 364 20.77 26.15 -12.36
N VAL A 365 20.09 26.53 -11.29
CA VAL A 365 18.66 26.83 -11.29
C VAL A 365 18.37 28.05 -10.43
N ASP A 366 17.32 28.78 -10.80
CA ASP A 366 16.82 29.88 -9.98
C ASP A 366 16.04 29.30 -8.80
N LEU A 367 16.53 29.55 -7.59
CA LEU A 367 15.88 29.13 -6.35
C LEU A 367 14.90 30.22 -5.89
N PRO A 368 13.64 29.88 -5.56
CA PRO A 368 12.73 30.83 -4.96
C PRO A 368 13.30 31.37 -3.64
N PRO A 369 13.23 32.69 -3.35
CA PRO A 369 13.72 33.23 -2.09
C PRO A 369 13.04 32.66 -0.84
N THR A 370 11.84 32.11 -1.00
CA THR A 370 11.06 31.44 0.06
C THR A 370 11.45 29.97 0.26
N ALA A 371 12.30 29.41 -0.60
CA ALA A 371 12.63 27.99 -0.59
C ALA A 371 13.47 27.59 0.64
N TRP A 372 13.25 26.36 1.09
CA TRP A 372 14.08 25.67 2.06
C TRP A 372 14.91 24.63 1.30
N VAL A 373 16.17 24.94 1.06
CA VAL A 373 17.06 24.13 0.22
C VAL A 373 17.86 23.19 1.09
N GLY A 374 17.80 21.90 0.80
CA GLY A 374 18.52 20.93 1.60
C GLY A 374 19.17 19.80 0.82
N THR A 375 20.03 19.07 1.53
CA THR A 375 20.68 17.87 1.01
C THR A 375 20.62 16.71 1.97
N SER A 376 20.52 15.50 1.43
CA SER A 376 20.53 14.26 2.21
C SER A 376 21.93 13.65 2.27
N ILE A 377 22.38 13.32 3.47
CA ILE A 377 23.64 12.62 3.72
C ILE A 377 23.33 11.37 4.55
N ASP A 378 23.64 10.20 3.99
CA ASP A 378 23.52 8.92 4.67
C ASP A 378 24.89 8.34 5.09
N GLU A 379 25.98 8.82 4.48
CA GLU A 379 27.35 8.32 4.61
C GLU A 379 28.38 9.46 4.44
N GLN A 380 29.56 9.33 5.06
CA GLN A 380 30.67 10.28 5.10
C GLN A 380 31.11 10.72 3.71
N LYS A 381 31.03 9.83 2.72
CA LYS A 381 31.41 10.14 1.32
C LYS A 381 30.60 11.27 0.69
N ARG A 382 29.49 11.71 1.31
CA ARG A 382 28.68 12.84 0.83
C ARG A 382 28.94 14.15 1.55
N VAL A 383 29.64 14.13 2.69
CA VAL A 383 29.90 15.33 3.51
C VAL A 383 30.54 16.44 2.70
N ARG A 384 31.71 16.16 2.11
CA ARG A 384 32.42 17.14 1.29
C ARG A 384 31.58 17.69 0.12
N ILE A 385 30.79 16.83 -0.54
CA ILE A 385 29.93 17.23 -1.66
C ILE A 385 28.85 18.22 -1.18
N ALA A 386 28.30 18.00 0.00
CA ALA A 386 27.33 18.90 0.61
C ALA A 386 27.96 20.23 1.02
N GLU A 387 29.12 20.19 1.70
CA GLU A 387 29.84 21.39 2.12
C GLU A 387 30.22 22.27 0.91
N ASP A 388 30.85 21.67 -0.11
CA ASP A 388 31.26 22.38 -1.33
C ASP A 388 30.06 23.05 -2.01
N ALA A 389 28.94 22.34 -2.17
CA ALA A 389 27.75 22.89 -2.81
C ALA A 389 27.07 23.99 -1.99
N PHE A 390 26.93 23.82 -0.67
CA PHE A 390 26.18 24.77 0.17
C PHE A 390 26.93 26.06 0.51
N ARG A 391 28.25 26.09 0.29
CA ARG A 391 29.04 27.32 0.27
C ARG A 391 28.68 28.23 -0.92
N GLU A 392 28.21 27.65 -2.04
CA GLU A 392 27.87 28.39 -3.26
C GLU A 392 26.38 28.80 -3.33
N ILE A 393 25.52 28.22 -2.49
CA ILE A 393 24.09 28.53 -2.46
C ILE A 393 23.86 29.75 -1.59
N ASP A 394 23.04 30.70 -2.01
CA ASP A 394 22.60 31.85 -1.21
C ASP A 394 21.18 32.29 -1.62
N GLY A 395 20.68 33.38 -1.04
CA GLY A 395 19.40 33.98 -1.46
C GLY A 395 18.13 33.18 -1.15
N VAL A 396 18.22 32.13 -0.33
CA VAL A 396 17.09 31.27 0.07
C VAL A 396 16.75 31.42 1.55
N LYS A 397 15.53 31.00 1.93
CA LYS A 397 15.00 31.21 3.28
C LYS A 397 15.68 30.35 4.34
N VAL A 398 15.95 29.09 4.00
CA VAL A 398 16.56 28.10 4.91
C VAL A 398 17.47 27.19 4.11
N LYS A 399 18.68 26.95 4.62
CA LYS A 399 19.58 25.88 4.19
C LYS A 399 19.55 24.77 5.23
N TRP A 400 19.22 23.53 4.82
CA TRP A 400 19.07 22.43 5.77
C TRP A 400 19.78 21.15 5.35
N LEU A 401 20.20 20.39 6.35
CA LEU A 401 20.92 19.14 6.19
C LEU A 401 20.08 17.99 6.75
N SER A 402 19.77 16.99 5.92
CA SER A 402 19.02 15.80 6.30
C SER A 402 19.95 14.61 6.44
N ILE A 403 20.21 14.19 7.67
CA ILE A 403 20.98 13.00 8.00
C ILE A 403 20.01 11.87 8.35
N GLU A 404 19.37 11.31 7.32
CA GLU A 404 18.32 10.32 7.50
C GLU A 404 18.35 9.23 6.41
N PRO A 405 18.68 7.97 6.78
CA PRO A 405 19.16 7.56 8.10
C PRO A 405 20.63 7.93 8.32
N LEU A 406 21.03 8.17 9.58
CA LEU A 406 22.42 8.18 9.99
C LEU A 406 22.97 6.74 10.01
N ARG A 407 23.83 6.38 9.05
CA ARG A 407 24.30 4.98 8.88
C ARG A 407 25.71 4.72 9.40
N GLU A 408 26.51 5.77 9.54
CA GLU A 408 27.90 5.72 9.99
C GLU A 408 28.25 7.05 10.67
N PRO A 409 29.31 7.14 11.51
CA PRO A 409 29.69 8.40 12.13
C PRO A 409 30.12 9.40 11.06
N LEU A 410 29.64 10.64 11.18
CA LEU A 410 29.92 11.71 10.23
C LEU A 410 30.79 12.79 10.87
N LYS A 411 31.79 13.24 10.12
CA LYS A 411 32.67 14.36 10.48
C LYS A 411 32.59 15.42 9.41
N PHE A 412 32.18 16.62 9.82
CA PHE A 412 32.14 17.82 8.98
C PHE A 412 33.36 18.68 9.30
N ASP A 413 33.90 19.30 8.26
CA ASP A 413 34.92 20.35 8.43
C ASP A 413 34.26 21.65 8.87
N ASP A 414 33.02 21.90 8.43
CA ASP A 414 32.26 23.11 8.72
C ASP A 414 30.76 22.87 8.44
N LEU A 415 29.89 23.20 9.40
CA LEU A 415 28.43 23.15 9.23
C LEU A 415 27.78 24.53 9.18
N SER A 416 28.54 25.62 9.32
CA SER A 416 28.01 26.98 9.48
C SER A 416 27.22 27.49 8.27
N MET A 417 27.35 26.83 7.11
CA MET A 417 26.54 27.12 5.93
C MET A 417 25.10 26.61 6.04
N PHE A 418 24.77 25.74 7.00
CA PHE A 418 23.42 25.23 7.23
C PHE A 418 22.76 25.93 8.42
N ASP A 419 21.47 26.25 8.28
CA ASP A 419 20.64 26.80 9.37
C ASP A 419 20.07 25.69 10.26
N TRP A 420 19.83 24.51 9.67
CA TRP A 420 19.08 23.43 10.30
C TRP A 420 19.62 22.03 9.97
N VAL A 421 19.80 21.18 10.99
CA VAL A 421 20.25 19.80 10.85
C VAL A 421 19.19 18.85 11.40
N VAL A 422 18.73 17.93 10.56
CA VAL A 422 17.75 16.88 10.89
C VAL A 422 18.49 15.55 10.97
N ILE A 423 18.31 14.80 12.06
CA ILE A 423 18.95 13.50 12.26
C ILE A 423 17.87 12.44 12.51
N GLY A 424 17.94 11.31 11.81
CA GLY A 424 16.95 10.23 11.90
C GLY A 424 17.55 8.82 11.82
N ALA A 425 16.80 7.83 12.32
CA ALA A 425 17.15 6.41 12.24
C ALA A 425 16.59 5.74 10.98
N GLN A 426 17.07 4.53 10.69
CA GLN A 426 16.53 3.69 9.63
C GLN A 426 15.34 2.89 10.16
N THR A 427 14.17 3.04 9.53
CA THR A 427 13.01 2.19 9.82
C THR A 427 13.10 0.85 9.08
N GLU A 428 12.29 -0.12 9.48
CA GLU A 428 12.16 -1.37 8.73
C GLU A 428 11.44 -1.13 7.39
N THR A 429 11.91 -1.76 6.31
CA THR A 429 11.24 -1.73 5.00
C THR A 429 11.47 -3.02 4.24
N THR A 430 10.56 -3.34 3.32
CA THR A 430 10.77 -4.38 2.31
C THR A 430 11.26 -3.74 1.01
N GLN A 431 12.19 -4.40 0.31
CA GLN A 431 12.73 -3.93 -0.97
C GLN A 431 12.95 -5.06 -1.96
N GLY A 432 12.87 -4.75 -3.26
CA GLY A 432 12.91 -5.76 -4.32
C GLY A 432 11.52 -6.36 -4.56
N ALA A 433 11.36 -7.11 -5.64
CA ALA A 433 10.09 -7.73 -6.02
C ALA A 433 10.32 -9.19 -6.40
N GLY A 434 9.30 -10.04 -6.25
CA GLY A 434 9.40 -11.46 -6.54
C GLY A 434 10.48 -12.15 -5.69
N GLU A 435 11.36 -12.89 -6.35
CA GLU A 435 12.45 -13.65 -5.70
C GLU A 435 13.54 -12.75 -5.09
N ASP A 436 13.67 -11.51 -5.56
CA ASP A 436 14.64 -10.52 -5.04
C ASP A 436 14.10 -9.70 -3.85
N CYS A 437 12.88 -10.01 -3.39
CA CYS A 437 12.25 -9.35 -2.27
C CYS A 437 13.00 -9.66 -0.97
N ARG A 438 13.52 -8.63 -0.30
CA ARG A 438 14.27 -8.74 0.96
C ARG A 438 13.72 -7.79 2.02
N LEU A 439 13.76 -8.25 3.27
CA LEU A 439 13.55 -7.42 4.44
C LEU A 439 14.82 -6.62 4.72
N VAL A 440 14.68 -5.31 4.90
CA VAL A 440 15.74 -4.42 5.39
C VAL A 440 15.36 -4.04 6.81
N PRO A 441 16.07 -4.54 7.84
CA PRO A 441 15.70 -4.32 9.23
C PRO A 441 15.89 -2.85 9.63
N SER A 442 15.19 -2.44 10.70
CA SER A 442 15.46 -1.16 11.34
C SER A 442 16.89 -1.10 11.88
N PHE A 443 17.50 0.08 11.82
CA PHE A 443 18.81 0.35 12.39
C PHE A 443 18.77 1.66 13.16
N SER A 444 19.19 1.62 14.44
CA SER A 444 19.38 2.80 15.28
C SER A 444 20.88 3.09 15.38
N PRO A 445 21.34 4.31 15.07
CA PRO A 445 22.74 4.67 15.20
C PRO A 445 23.16 4.65 16.68
N PRO A 446 24.43 4.31 16.99
CA PRO A 446 25.01 4.54 18.31
C PRO A 446 24.80 5.98 18.79
N PHE A 447 24.52 6.13 20.08
CA PHE A 447 24.24 7.41 20.70
C PHE A 447 25.40 8.40 20.52
N GLU A 448 26.63 7.91 20.59
CA GLU A 448 27.85 8.71 20.43
C GLU A 448 27.92 9.40 19.06
N TRP A 449 27.42 8.76 18.00
CA TRP A 449 27.39 9.37 16.67
C TRP A 449 26.40 10.53 16.62
N VAL A 450 25.25 10.37 17.28
CA VAL A 450 24.23 11.42 17.37
C VAL A 450 24.75 12.59 18.22
N VAL A 451 25.36 12.33 19.38
CA VAL A 451 25.92 13.36 20.25
C VAL A 451 27.02 14.15 19.54
N ASP A 452 27.92 13.46 18.85
CA ASP A 452 29.01 14.08 18.09
C ASP A 452 28.48 15.00 16.98
N LEU A 453 27.40 14.60 16.30
CA LEU A 453 26.76 15.45 15.29
C LEU A 453 26.02 16.63 15.88
N VAL A 454 25.33 16.44 17.00
CA VAL A 454 24.69 17.53 17.75
C VAL A 454 25.75 18.54 18.18
N ALA A 455 26.90 18.09 18.69
CA ALA A 455 27.99 18.97 19.10
C ALA A 455 28.53 19.78 17.91
N GLN A 456 28.87 19.13 16.79
CA GLN A 456 29.33 19.79 15.57
C GLN A 456 28.33 20.85 15.07
N ALA A 457 27.03 20.52 15.06
CA ALA A 457 25.97 21.43 14.64
C ALA A 457 25.88 22.66 15.57
N ARG A 458 25.95 22.45 16.90
CA ARG A 458 25.89 23.54 17.89
C ARG A 458 27.10 24.45 17.85
N GLU A 459 28.29 23.89 17.71
CA GLU A 459 29.53 24.67 17.53
C GLU A 459 29.46 25.56 16.29
N SER A 460 28.77 25.09 15.25
CA SER A 460 28.54 25.84 14.01
C SER A 460 27.30 26.76 14.06
N GLY A 461 26.57 26.81 15.18
CA GLY A 461 25.38 27.65 15.36
C GLY A 461 24.09 27.13 14.69
N CYS A 462 24.09 25.90 14.18
CA CYS A 462 22.94 25.30 13.52
C CYS A 462 21.85 24.90 14.55
N ARG A 463 20.58 24.99 14.13
CA ARG A 463 19.46 24.39 14.86
C ARG A 463 19.43 22.88 14.63
N VAL A 464 18.99 22.12 15.62
CA VAL A 464 18.97 20.64 15.54
C VAL A 464 17.58 20.07 15.78
N HIS A 465 17.17 19.15 14.91
CA HIS A 465 15.98 18.32 15.06
C HIS A 465 16.36 16.84 15.08
N LEU A 466 16.08 16.16 16.20
CA LEU A 466 16.22 14.71 16.32
C LEU A 466 14.85 14.06 16.10
N LYS A 467 14.75 13.20 15.08
CA LYS A 467 13.49 12.50 14.80
C LYS A 467 13.12 11.52 15.93
N PRO A 468 11.82 11.33 16.20
CA PRO A 468 11.36 10.38 17.22
C PRO A 468 11.90 8.96 17.03
N ASN A 469 12.09 8.52 15.79
CA ASN A 469 12.56 7.19 15.45
C ASN A 469 14.02 6.90 15.86
N LEU A 470 14.82 7.91 16.23
CA LEU A 470 16.15 7.71 16.84
C LEU A 470 16.07 7.09 18.23
N VAL A 471 14.95 7.27 18.93
CA VAL A 471 14.80 6.93 20.34
C VAL A 471 13.58 6.04 20.52
N ASN A 472 13.57 4.89 19.85
CA ASN A 472 12.50 3.90 19.99
C ASN A 472 12.58 3.17 21.35
N GLY A 473 12.33 3.88 22.45
CA GLY A 473 12.17 3.27 23.78
C GLY A 473 12.37 4.14 25.03
N LYS A 474 11.96 5.42 25.03
CA LYS A 474 11.80 6.32 26.19
C LYS A 474 12.78 6.15 27.39
N PRO A 475 13.75 7.06 27.53
CA PRO A 475 13.93 7.81 28.77
C PRO A 475 13.17 9.15 28.64
N GLY A 476 12.72 9.75 29.75
CA GLY A 476 11.98 11.03 29.77
C GLY A 476 12.78 12.27 29.32
N MET A 477 13.69 12.13 28.36
CA MET A 477 14.49 13.21 27.79
C MET A 477 13.67 14.01 26.77
N LYS A 478 13.70 15.34 26.87
CA LYS A 478 13.25 16.22 25.80
C LYS A 478 14.32 16.21 24.70
N LEU A 479 13.95 15.79 23.50
CA LEU A 479 14.85 15.81 22.34
C LEU A 479 14.90 17.22 21.74
N PRO A 480 16.05 17.67 21.21
CA PRO A 480 16.11 18.86 20.36
C PRO A 480 15.09 18.75 19.22
N ASN A 481 14.14 19.68 19.19
CA ASN A 481 13.12 19.81 18.16
C ASN A 481 13.05 21.30 17.76
N GLU A 482 14.11 21.78 17.13
CA GLU A 482 14.25 23.18 16.79
C GLU A 482 13.93 23.39 15.33
N TYR A 483 12.86 24.13 15.04
CA TYR A 483 12.53 24.54 13.68
C TYR A 483 13.34 25.78 13.28
N PRO A 484 13.72 25.94 12.01
CA PRO A 484 14.50 27.09 11.52
C PRO A 484 13.73 28.42 11.60
N ILE A 485 12.40 28.37 11.66
CA ILE A 485 11.53 29.55 11.80
C ILE A 485 10.72 29.37 13.08
N GLU A 486 10.56 30.43 13.86
CA GLU A 486 9.68 30.43 15.04
C GLU A 486 8.26 30.09 14.61
N ASP A 487 7.75 28.95 15.11
CA ASP A 487 6.38 28.53 14.92
C ASP A 487 5.53 29.15 16.04
N PRO A 488 4.56 30.04 15.73
CA PRO A 488 3.69 30.63 16.74
C PRO A 488 2.92 29.58 17.55
N GLU A 489 2.65 28.39 16.99
CA GLU A 489 1.93 27.31 17.67
C GLU A 489 2.82 26.42 18.55
N ALA A 490 4.14 26.37 18.30
CA ALA A 490 5.07 25.69 19.20
C ALA A 490 5.11 26.34 20.60
N ALA A 491 4.68 27.61 20.71
CA ALA A 491 4.52 28.32 21.97
C ALA A 491 3.17 28.05 22.69
N ILE A 492 2.18 27.43 22.04
CA ILE A 492 0.78 27.39 22.51
C ILE A 492 0.26 25.96 22.76
N SER A 493 1.11 24.92 22.75
CA SER A 493 0.68 23.57 23.17
C SER A 493 1.05 23.27 24.63
N PRO A 494 0.13 23.45 25.61
CA PRO A 494 0.30 22.92 26.96
C PRO A 494 -0.06 21.43 26.94
N VAL A 495 0.81 20.59 26.37
CA VAL A 495 0.82 19.18 26.77
C VAL A 495 1.44 19.15 28.16
N ALA A 496 0.55 19.13 29.15
CA ALA A 496 0.76 18.95 30.59
C ALA A 496 2.23 18.75 31.02
N GLN A 497 2.83 19.81 31.54
CA GLN A 497 3.93 19.69 32.49
C GLN A 497 3.36 19.12 33.80
N GLU A 498 3.27 17.80 33.91
CA GLU A 498 3.20 17.17 35.23
C GLU A 498 4.61 16.75 35.67
N PRO A 499 5.10 17.20 36.84
CA PRO A 499 6.41 16.87 37.35
C PRO A 499 6.36 15.47 38.00
N ASN A 500 6.82 14.44 37.28
CA ASN A 500 6.99 13.12 37.89
C ASN A 500 8.24 13.10 38.77
N THR A 501 8.01 13.33 40.07
CA THR A 501 8.91 13.09 41.19
C THR A 501 9.26 11.60 41.32
N TRP A 502 10.49 11.17 41.03
CA TRP A 502 11.02 9.91 41.56
C TRP A 502 12.54 9.99 41.79
N TYR A 503 12.91 10.47 42.98
CA TYR A 503 14.16 10.11 43.67
C TYR A 503 13.71 9.34 44.91
N GLN A 504 13.92 8.01 44.95
CA GLN A 504 14.04 7.22 46.18
C GLN A 504 14.37 5.77 45.83
N GLY A 505 15.60 5.36 46.17
CA GLY A 505 15.91 3.96 46.48
C GLY A 505 16.85 3.25 45.53
N LEU A 506 18.10 3.11 46.01
CA LEU A 506 19.15 2.14 45.67
C LEU A 506 20.05 2.46 44.47
#